data_AF-A0A8T4ZQU2-F1
#
_entry.id   AF-A0A8T4ZQU2-F1
#
_cell.length_a   1.000
_cell.length_b   1.000
_cell.length_c   1.000
_cell.angle_alpha   90.00
_cell.angle_beta   90.00
_cell.angle_gamma   90.00
#
_symmetry.space_group_name_H-M   'P 1'
#
loop_
_entity.id
_entity.type
_entity.pdbx_description
1 polymer ?
#
loop_
_entity_poly.entity_id
_entity_poly.type
_entity_poly.pdbx_seq_one_letter_code
_entity_poly.pdbx_strand_id
1 'polypeptide(L)'
;MLLNKIGKFTLLVAVIILSSFTESNSVKINFESQENGRAIVLDPFNSEFNSLSLDVYEMYMRSIIYNLERAGYTVDYYKDENVTINLLKRLDDEGYSIIYINSHGFIDPQGFYGLFINEKIDTEKANLYQSDLEEKSIRCLEDGSLAGYLYVTPQFFSLYGNNSLSPDALIFIDACHSGNNTSLAEVFLNLGAQCFIGWNGPVNVIHGIMMDGKFFHEACKYNKTVEQALRGTRADPDSGATLTYFGNGTLRILRVAQILDEDRIPFDTILKITVASIFSAGIIYAGIRVFLSRKSRLTLRGKVASRPLRFCS
;
A
#
# COMPACT_ATOMS: atom_id res chain seq x y z
N MET A 1 8.01 59.98 -0.24
CA MET A 1 6.75 59.50 0.36
C MET A 1 5.85 58.70 -0.60
N LEU A 2 5.71 59.08 -1.88
CA LEU A 2 4.86 58.35 -2.86
C LEU A 2 5.38 56.95 -3.24
N LEU A 3 6.70 56.76 -3.43
CA LEU A 3 7.28 55.45 -3.80
C LEU A 3 6.99 54.34 -2.76
N ASN A 4 6.97 54.69 -1.48
CA ASN A 4 6.74 53.73 -0.39
C ASN A 4 5.26 53.32 -0.26
N LYS A 5 4.33 54.13 -0.81
CA LYS A 5 2.90 53.78 -0.89
C LYS A 5 2.60 52.87 -2.08
N ILE A 6 3.29 53.07 -3.20
CA ILE A 6 3.09 52.29 -4.43
C ILE A 6 3.66 50.87 -4.27
N GLY A 7 4.85 50.71 -3.68
CA GLY A 7 5.43 49.38 -3.42
C GLY A 7 4.58 48.51 -2.48
N LYS A 8 3.96 49.13 -1.47
CA LYS A 8 3.01 48.45 -0.58
C LYS A 8 1.72 48.03 -1.28
N PHE A 9 1.23 48.85 -2.22
CA PHE A 9 0.04 48.53 -3.01
C PHE A 9 0.29 47.37 -3.99
N THR A 10 1.45 47.33 -4.64
CA THR A 10 1.79 46.23 -5.56
C THR A 10 2.00 44.90 -4.82
N LEU A 11 2.63 44.93 -3.65
CA LEU A 11 2.76 43.75 -2.78
C LEU A 11 1.40 43.26 -2.30
N LEU A 12 0.50 44.17 -1.91
CA LEU A 12 -0.86 43.83 -1.47
C LEU A 12 -1.66 43.15 -2.58
N VAL A 13 -1.60 43.68 -3.82
CA VAL A 13 -2.27 43.08 -4.97
C VAL A 13 -1.68 41.71 -5.31
N ALA A 14 -0.36 41.54 -5.24
CA ALA A 14 0.28 40.24 -5.45
C ALA A 14 -0.14 39.22 -4.38
N VAL A 15 -0.19 39.61 -3.11
CA VAL A 15 -0.64 38.75 -2.01
C VAL A 15 -2.11 38.38 -2.16
N ILE A 16 -2.99 39.32 -2.54
CA ILE A 16 -4.41 39.05 -2.78
C ILE A 16 -4.59 38.09 -3.96
N ILE A 17 -3.86 38.29 -5.06
CA ILE A 17 -3.92 37.38 -6.22
C ILE A 17 -3.42 35.99 -5.83
N LEU A 18 -2.32 35.88 -5.07
CA LEU A 18 -1.82 34.59 -4.57
C LEU A 18 -2.81 33.93 -3.60
N SER A 19 -3.42 34.67 -2.68
CA SER A 19 -4.39 34.13 -1.72
C SER A 19 -5.70 33.71 -2.38
N SER A 20 -6.19 34.47 -3.36
CA SER A 20 -7.36 34.09 -4.14
C SER A 20 -7.10 32.87 -5.03
N PHE A 21 -5.86 32.66 -5.49
CA PHE A 21 -5.47 31.46 -6.22
C PHE A 21 -5.38 30.23 -5.32
N THR A 22 -4.95 30.39 -4.05
CA THR A 22 -4.98 29.30 -3.07
C THR A 22 -6.40 28.91 -2.67
N GLU A 23 -7.33 29.86 -2.64
CA GLU A 23 -8.75 29.59 -2.34
C GLU A 23 -9.49 29.00 -3.55
N SER A 24 -9.26 29.49 -4.77
CA SER A 24 -9.97 29.00 -5.97
C SER A 24 -9.52 27.62 -6.46
N ASN A 25 -8.32 27.19 -6.08
CA ASN A 25 -7.79 25.84 -6.35
C ASN A 25 -7.80 24.94 -5.13
N SER A 26 -8.41 25.36 -4.01
CA SER A 26 -8.75 24.44 -2.93
C SER A 26 -9.93 23.58 -3.40
N VAL A 27 -9.64 22.60 -4.25
CA VAL A 27 -10.54 21.46 -4.44
C VAL A 27 -10.67 20.85 -3.05
N LYS A 28 -11.77 21.15 -2.36
CA LYS A 28 -12.19 20.40 -1.18
C LYS A 28 -12.58 19.02 -1.67
N ILE A 29 -11.58 18.16 -1.88
CA ILE A 29 -11.79 16.74 -1.99
C ILE A 29 -12.22 16.34 -0.59
N ASN A 30 -13.53 16.17 -0.39
CA ASN A 30 -14.03 15.43 0.74
C ASN A 30 -13.56 13.99 0.55
N PHE A 31 -12.35 13.68 1.00
CA PHE A 31 -12.01 12.32 1.38
C PHE A 31 -12.90 12.03 2.58
N GLU A 32 -14.06 11.43 2.35
CA GLU A 32 -14.56 10.51 3.36
C GLU A 32 -13.41 9.53 3.57
N SER A 33 -12.70 9.68 4.69
CA SER A 33 -11.74 8.68 5.13
C SER A 33 -12.54 7.42 5.38
N GLN A 34 -12.67 6.59 4.34
CA GLN A 34 -12.94 5.19 4.53
C GLN A 34 -11.87 4.74 5.52
N GLU A 35 -12.27 4.30 6.72
CA GLU A 35 -11.32 3.92 7.75
C GLU A 35 -10.24 3.03 7.13
N ASN A 36 -8.98 3.34 7.41
CA ASN A 36 -7.86 2.55 6.89
C ASN A 36 -8.10 1.09 7.23
N GLY A 37 -8.13 0.23 6.22
CA GLY A 37 -8.28 -1.20 6.46
C GLY A 37 -7.11 -1.70 7.30
N ARG A 38 -7.27 -2.78 8.05
CA ARG A 38 -6.12 -3.44 8.70
C ARG A 38 -5.70 -4.65 7.89
N ALA A 39 -4.39 -4.84 7.78
CA ALA A 39 -3.78 -6.03 7.20
C ALA A 39 -2.80 -6.63 8.20
N ILE A 40 -2.73 -7.96 8.26
CA ILE A 40 -1.70 -8.67 8.99
C ILE A 40 -0.86 -9.50 8.02
N VAL A 41 0.45 -9.42 8.20
CA VAL A 41 1.45 -10.19 7.45
C VAL A 41 2.19 -11.04 8.47
N LEU A 42 2.10 -12.36 8.32
CA LEU A 42 2.74 -13.34 9.19
C LEU A 42 3.81 -14.08 8.39
N ASP A 43 5.04 -14.04 8.88
CA ASP A 43 6.21 -14.61 8.21
C ASP A 43 7.05 -15.43 9.20
N PRO A 44 6.50 -16.57 9.69
CA PRO A 44 7.13 -17.40 10.71
C PRO A 44 8.52 -17.90 10.32
N PHE A 45 8.85 -18.09 9.04
CA PHE A 45 10.14 -18.65 8.62
C PHE A 45 11.03 -17.63 7.90
N ASN A 46 10.85 -16.33 8.22
CA ASN A 46 11.57 -15.22 7.60
C ASN A 46 13.10 -15.42 7.57
N SER A 47 13.70 -15.72 8.72
CA SER A 47 15.14 -15.91 8.85
C SER A 47 15.66 -17.10 8.03
N GLU A 48 14.89 -18.20 7.99
CA GLU A 48 15.20 -19.36 7.16
C GLU A 48 15.16 -18.98 5.68
N PHE A 49 14.04 -18.42 5.20
CA PHE A 49 13.84 -18.04 3.80
C PHE A 49 14.81 -16.97 3.31
N ASN A 50 15.16 -16.00 4.16
CA ASN A 50 16.14 -14.99 3.81
C ASN A 50 17.56 -15.57 3.68
N SER A 51 17.91 -16.54 4.53
CA SER A 51 19.22 -17.22 4.47
C SER A 51 19.44 -17.97 3.15
N LEU A 52 18.36 -18.41 2.50
CA LEU A 52 18.39 -19.15 1.24
C LEU A 52 18.55 -18.25 0.01
N SER A 53 18.45 -16.92 0.15
CA SER A 53 18.16 -16.03 -0.98
C SER A 53 18.90 -14.70 -1.03
N LEU A 54 19.91 -14.50 -0.17
CA LEU A 54 20.79 -13.32 -0.22
C LEU A 54 20.00 -11.99 -0.29
N ASP A 55 19.10 -11.78 0.67
CA ASP A 55 18.26 -10.57 0.84
C ASP A 55 17.15 -10.36 -0.22
N VAL A 56 17.05 -11.21 -1.24
CA VAL A 56 16.00 -11.12 -2.26
C VAL A 56 14.62 -11.38 -1.66
N TYR A 57 14.52 -12.32 -0.72
CA TYR A 57 13.25 -12.63 -0.03
C TYR A 57 12.70 -11.40 0.70
N GLU A 58 13.52 -10.75 1.54
CA GLU A 58 13.15 -9.53 2.26
C GLU A 58 12.66 -8.41 1.34
N MET A 59 13.28 -8.25 0.17
CA MET A 59 12.86 -7.26 -0.81
C MET A 59 11.42 -7.50 -1.27
N TYR A 60 11.05 -8.75 -1.55
CA TYR A 60 9.69 -9.07 -2.00
C TYR A 60 8.67 -9.00 -0.86
N MET A 61 9.01 -9.43 0.36
CA MET A 61 8.16 -9.23 1.54
C MET A 61 7.85 -7.74 1.76
N ARG A 62 8.88 -6.88 1.69
CA ARG A 62 8.71 -5.42 1.78
C ARG A 62 7.85 -4.86 0.66
N SER A 63 7.94 -5.42 -0.56
CA SER A 63 7.07 -5.03 -1.66
C SER A 63 5.61 -5.32 -1.35
N ILE A 64 5.27 -6.46 -0.76
CA ILE A 64 3.88 -6.78 -0.36
C ILE A 64 3.36 -5.74 0.63
N ILE A 65 4.11 -5.50 1.71
CA ILE A 65 3.76 -4.52 2.74
C ILE A 65 3.57 -3.13 2.13
N TYR A 66 4.51 -2.68 1.31
CA TYR A 66 4.44 -1.40 0.63
C TYR A 66 3.19 -1.25 -0.26
N ASN A 67 2.82 -2.28 -1.01
CA ASN A 67 1.62 -2.24 -1.85
C ASN A 67 0.34 -2.18 -1.01
N LEU A 68 0.29 -2.90 0.11
CA LEU A 68 -0.84 -2.84 1.06
C LEU A 68 -0.95 -1.46 1.72
N GLU A 69 0.15 -0.90 2.22
CA GLU A 69 0.16 0.45 2.80
C GLU A 69 -0.33 1.49 1.80
N ARG A 70 0.14 1.42 0.55
CA ARG A 70 -0.33 2.30 -0.54
C ARG A 70 -1.78 2.10 -0.93
N ALA A 71 -2.32 0.91 -0.70
CA ALA A 71 -3.73 0.64 -0.92
C ALA A 71 -4.63 1.19 0.19
N GLY A 72 -4.07 1.70 1.30
CA GLY A 72 -4.80 2.25 2.44
C GLY A 72 -4.93 1.31 3.62
N TYR A 73 -4.05 0.30 3.72
CA TYR A 73 -4.02 -0.57 4.89
C TYR A 73 -2.98 -0.11 5.91
N THR A 74 -3.34 -0.18 7.19
CA THR A 74 -2.34 -0.26 8.27
C THR A 74 -1.89 -1.72 8.35
N VAL A 75 -0.58 -1.96 8.26
CA VAL A 75 -0.02 -3.33 8.19
C VAL A 75 0.67 -3.70 9.50
N ASP A 76 0.18 -4.74 10.16
CA ASP A 76 0.84 -5.39 11.29
C ASP A 76 1.73 -6.53 10.76
N TYR A 77 3.06 -6.41 10.91
CA TYR A 77 4.02 -7.40 10.39
C TYR A 77 4.75 -8.14 11.50
N TYR A 78 4.58 -9.46 11.54
CA TYR A 78 5.24 -10.35 12.50
C TYR A 78 6.15 -11.34 11.77
N LYS A 79 7.38 -11.51 12.29
CA LYS A 79 8.42 -12.40 11.75
C LYS A 79 8.88 -13.41 12.78
N ASP A 80 9.34 -14.56 12.29
CA ASP A 80 10.06 -15.57 13.06
C ASP A 80 9.33 -15.95 14.35
N GLU A 81 10.00 -15.92 15.49
CA GLU A 81 9.45 -16.30 16.80
C GLU A 81 8.28 -15.40 17.27
N ASN A 82 8.05 -14.26 16.62
CA ASN A 82 6.91 -13.39 16.94
C ASN A 82 5.60 -13.89 16.32
N VAL A 83 5.66 -14.85 15.39
CA VAL A 83 4.48 -15.56 14.89
C VAL A 83 4.27 -16.79 15.77
N THR A 84 3.35 -16.69 16.73
CA THR A 84 3.08 -17.73 17.73
C THR A 84 1.72 -18.38 17.53
N ILE A 85 1.52 -19.58 18.09
CA ILE A 85 0.19 -20.20 18.15
C ILE A 85 -0.84 -19.25 18.80
N ASN A 86 -0.46 -18.54 19.86
CA ASN A 86 -1.36 -17.62 20.55
C ASN A 86 -1.76 -16.40 19.71
N LEU A 87 -0.88 -15.95 18.81
CA LEU A 87 -1.22 -14.93 17.82
C LEU A 87 -2.27 -15.48 16.83
N LEU A 88 -2.06 -16.70 16.33
CA LEU A 88 -2.98 -17.35 15.40
C LEU A 88 -4.36 -17.63 16.02
N LYS A 89 -4.45 -17.92 17.33
CA LYS A 89 -5.73 -18.11 18.04
C LYS A 89 -6.63 -16.86 18.05
N ARG A 90 -6.07 -15.69 17.78
CA ARG A 90 -6.79 -14.40 17.80
C ARG A 90 -6.80 -13.72 16.43
N LEU A 91 -6.59 -14.49 15.37
CA LEU A 91 -6.32 -13.94 14.04
C LEU A 91 -7.52 -13.17 13.48
N ASP A 92 -8.75 -13.58 13.81
CA ASP A 92 -9.97 -12.90 13.38
C ASP A 92 -10.52 -11.87 14.39
N ASP A 93 -9.99 -11.82 15.62
CA ASP A 93 -10.42 -10.87 16.68
C ASP A 93 -10.14 -9.40 16.35
N GLU A 94 -9.20 -9.15 15.44
CA GLU A 94 -8.62 -7.83 15.21
C GLU A 94 -9.21 -7.10 13.99
N GLY A 95 -10.21 -7.69 13.35
CA GLY A 95 -10.94 -7.09 12.23
C GLY A 95 -10.10 -6.90 10.97
N TYR A 96 -9.09 -7.75 10.75
CA TYR A 96 -8.25 -7.68 9.55
C TYR A 96 -9.07 -7.89 8.28
N SER A 97 -8.87 -7.02 7.30
CA SER A 97 -9.39 -7.19 5.94
C SER A 97 -8.43 -7.96 5.04
N ILE A 98 -7.15 -8.04 5.39
CA ILE A 98 -6.16 -8.85 4.68
C ILE A 98 -5.40 -9.67 5.72
N ILE A 99 -5.39 -10.98 5.55
CA ILE A 99 -4.53 -11.89 6.31
C ILE A 99 -3.60 -12.55 5.30
N TYR A 100 -2.31 -12.25 5.37
CA TYR A 100 -1.27 -12.87 4.56
C TYR A 100 -0.36 -13.71 5.46
N ILE A 101 -0.15 -14.98 5.12
CA ILE A 101 0.76 -15.88 5.85
C ILE A 101 1.74 -16.51 4.86
N ASN A 102 3.05 -16.27 5.03
CA ASN A 102 4.10 -16.97 4.30
C ASN A 102 4.77 -18.03 5.18
N SER A 103 4.59 -19.30 4.84
CA SER A 103 5.10 -20.40 5.65
C SER A 103 5.30 -21.68 4.84
N HIS A 104 5.81 -22.72 5.51
CA HIS A 104 5.77 -24.08 4.99
C HIS A 104 4.35 -24.65 5.08
N GLY A 105 3.97 -25.37 4.03
CA GLY A 105 2.70 -26.11 3.96
C GLY A 105 2.94 -27.53 3.50
N PHE A 106 2.06 -28.45 3.90
CA PHE A 106 2.11 -29.82 3.40
C PHE A 106 0.75 -30.50 3.50
N ILE A 107 0.64 -31.65 2.84
CA ILE A 107 -0.48 -32.57 2.99
C ILE A 107 0.05 -33.80 3.75
N ASP A 108 -0.55 -34.10 4.91
CA ASP A 108 -0.19 -35.28 5.69
C ASP A 108 -0.63 -36.58 4.98
N PRO A 109 -0.12 -37.76 5.39
CA PRO A 109 -0.49 -39.03 4.76
C PRO A 109 -2.00 -39.36 4.83
N GLN A 110 -2.75 -38.68 5.70
CA GLN A 110 -4.20 -38.81 5.84
C GLN A 110 -4.98 -37.83 4.95
N GLY A 111 -4.27 -36.98 4.19
CA GLY A 111 -4.84 -36.02 3.24
C GLY A 111 -5.17 -34.65 3.85
N PHE A 112 -4.80 -34.40 5.12
CA PHE A 112 -5.07 -33.13 5.78
C PHE A 112 -3.95 -32.13 5.51
N TYR A 113 -4.35 -30.86 5.33
CA TYR A 113 -3.41 -29.77 5.20
C TYR A 113 -2.82 -29.37 6.56
N GLY A 114 -1.52 -29.09 6.59
CA GLY A 114 -0.82 -28.52 7.74
C GLY A 114 -0.07 -27.25 7.34
N LEU A 115 -0.21 -26.19 8.14
CA LEU A 115 0.52 -24.92 8.01
C LEU A 115 1.51 -24.80 9.17
N PHE A 116 2.80 -24.80 8.88
CA PHE A 116 3.82 -24.69 9.92
C PHE A 116 3.87 -23.30 10.53
N ILE A 117 4.32 -23.26 11.78
CA ILE A 117 4.69 -22.05 12.51
C ILE A 117 6.09 -22.28 13.09
N ASN A 118 6.89 -21.22 13.23
CA ASN A 118 8.25 -21.29 13.77
C ASN A 118 8.23 -21.37 15.30
N GLU A 119 7.42 -22.29 15.80
CA GLU A 119 7.32 -22.62 17.20
C GLU A 119 7.62 -24.11 17.34
N LYS A 120 8.66 -24.46 18.09
CA LYS A 120 8.99 -25.87 18.36
C LYS A 120 8.27 -26.38 19.58
N ILE A 121 7.85 -27.64 19.54
CA ILE A 121 7.33 -28.37 20.70
C ILE A 121 8.46 -28.63 21.72
N ASP A 122 8.13 -28.44 22.99
CA ASP A 122 8.93 -28.85 24.15
C ASP A 122 7.98 -29.30 25.28
N THR A 123 8.51 -29.67 26.44
CA THR A 123 7.67 -30.13 27.57
C THR A 123 6.70 -29.06 28.06
N GLU A 124 7.09 -27.79 28.06
CA GLU A 124 6.22 -26.69 28.52
C GLU A 124 5.08 -26.48 27.53
N LYS A 125 5.38 -26.41 26.24
CA LYS A 125 4.40 -26.23 25.16
C LYS A 125 3.50 -27.44 24.97
N ALA A 126 4.00 -28.65 25.20
CA ALA A 126 3.18 -29.86 25.19
C ALA A 126 2.08 -29.79 26.26
N ASN A 127 2.40 -29.26 27.45
CA ASN A 127 1.42 -29.03 28.49
C ASN A 127 0.50 -27.84 28.15
N LEU A 128 1.06 -26.74 27.63
CA LEU A 128 0.31 -25.54 27.26
C LEU A 128 -0.74 -25.81 26.16
N TYR A 129 -0.39 -26.65 25.18
CA TYR A 129 -1.21 -26.98 24.02
C TYR A 129 -1.81 -28.39 24.12
N GLN A 130 -1.89 -28.97 25.32
CA GLN A 130 -2.36 -30.34 25.50
C GLN A 130 -3.71 -30.59 24.81
N SER A 131 -4.69 -29.71 25.04
CA SER A 131 -6.02 -29.83 24.41
C SER A 131 -5.96 -29.73 22.89
N ASP A 132 -5.11 -28.86 22.35
CA ASP A 132 -4.95 -28.67 20.91
C ASP A 132 -4.29 -29.89 20.23
N LEU A 133 -3.34 -30.51 20.92
CA LEU A 133 -2.69 -31.74 20.47
C LEU A 133 -3.67 -32.92 20.50
N GLU A 134 -4.49 -33.03 21.55
CA GLU A 134 -5.54 -34.05 21.69
C GLU A 134 -6.63 -33.90 20.61
N GLU A 135 -7.07 -32.67 20.34
CA GLU A 135 -8.04 -32.32 19.29
C GLU A 135 -7.43 -32.31 17.88
N LYS A 136 -6.11 -32.54 17.75
CA LYS A 136 -5.38 -32.54 16.48
C LYS A 136 -5.50 -31.23 15.71
N SER A 137 -5.78 -30.13 16.40
CA SER A 137 -5.76 -28.77 15.85
C SER A 137 -4.32 -28.27 15.67
N ILE A 138 -3.44 -28.67 16.59
CA ILE A 138 -1.99 -28.49 16.51
C ILE A 138 -1.33 -29.87 16.45
N ARG A 139 -0.24 -29.97 15.68
CA ARG A 139 0.59 -31.18 15.60
C ARG A 139 2.05 -30.79 15.36
N CYS A 140 2.95 -31.77 15.41
CA CYS A 140 4.33 -31.61 14.98
C CYS A 140 4.77 -32.85 14.18
N LEU A 141 5.83 -32.70 13.38
CA LEU A 141 6.48 -33.84 12.73
C LEU A 141 7.51 -34.47 13.67
N GLU A 142 7.63 -35.80 13.60
CA GLU A 142 8.64 -36.55 14.36
C GLU A 142 10.00 -36.58 13.65
N ASP A 143 10.01 -36.45 12.33
CA ASP A 143 11.20 -36.54 11.48
C ASP A 143 11.22 -35.49 10.34
N GLY A 144 12.34 -35.43 9.62
CA GLY A 144 12.57 -34.50 8.53
C GLY A 144 13.13 -33.13 8.96
N SER A 145 13.25 -32.22 7.99
CA SER A 145 13.83 -30.88 8.20
C SER A 145 12.98 -29.97 9.11
N LEU A 146 11.67 -30.26 9.20
CA LEU A 146 10.70 -29.54 10.03
C LEU A 146 10.32 -30.33 11.30
N ALA A 147 11.11 -31.34 11.67
CA ALA A 147 10.88 -32.12 12.89
C ALA A 147 10.81 -31.22 14.14
N GLY A 148 9.80 -31.46 14.97
CA GLY A 148 9.55 -30.72 16.21
C GLY A 148 8.91 -29.35 16.01
N TYR A 149 8.80 -28.80 14.78
CA TYR A 149 8.02 -27.60 14.55
C TYR A 149 6.53 -27.89 14.61
N LEU A 150 5.77 -26.98 15.21
CA LEU A 150 4.32 -27.03 15.26
C LEU A 150 3.74 -26.65 13.90
N TYR A 151 2.66 -27.33 13.53
CA TYR A 151 1.78 -26.92 12.45
C TYR A 151 0.32 -26.93 12.90
N VAL A 152 -0.45 -26.01 12.34
CA VAL A 152 -1.90 -25.92 12.56
C VAL A 152 -2.66 -26.56 11.40
N THR A 153 -3.78 -27.19 11.72
CA THR A 153 -4.67 -27.81 10.74
C THR A 153 -5.89 -26.92 10.46
N PRO A 154 -6.71 -27.17 9.42
CA PRO A 154 -7.99 -26.46 9.26
C PRO A 154 -8.88 -26.48 10.52
N GLN A 155 -8.81 -27.55 11.32
CA GLN A 155 -9.53 -27.67 12.59
C GLN A 155 -9.13 -26.56 13.58
N PHE A 156 -7.87 -26.13 13.59
CA PHE A 156 -7.42 -25.02 14.42
C PHE A 156 -8.20 -23.74 14.16
N PHE A 157 -8.29 -23.34 12.90
CA PHE A 157 -9.02 -22.13 12.52
C PHE A 157 -10.53 -22.29 12.76
N SER A 158 -11.07 -23.50 12.61
CA SER A 158 -12.47 -23.77 12.95
C SER A 158 -12.77 -23.71 14.45
N LEU A 159 -11.81 -24.04 15.32
CA LEU A 159 -12.00 -24.03 16.77
C LEU A 159 -11.86 -22.63 17.36
N TYR A 160 -10.90 -21.85 16.84
CA TYR A 160 -10.57 -20.53 17.39
C TYR A 160 -11.22 -19.37 16.65
N GLY A 161 -11.63 -19.56 15.39
CA GLY A 161 -12.34 -18.55 14.65
C GLY A 161 -13.70 -18.23 15.28
N ASN A 162 -14.02 -16.94 15.38
CA ASN A 162 -15.21 -16.40 16.00
C ASN A 162 -16.11 -15.60 15.02
N ASN A 163 -15.82 -15.66 13.72
CA ASN A 163 -16.54 -14.94 12.66
C ASN A 163 -16.42 -13.41 12.75
N SER A 164 -15.30 -12.89 13.27
CA SER A 164 -15.04 -11.45 13.38
C SER A 164 -14.19 -10.88 12.24
N LEU A 165 -13.98 -11.65 11.16
CA LEU A 165 -13.33 -11.17 9.96
C LEU A 165 -14.06 -9.96 9.37
N SER A 166 -13.30 -9.07 8.74
CA SER A 166 -13.87 -7.95 8.00
C SER A 166 -14.80 -8.46 6.89
N PRO A 167 -15.94 -7.80 6.58
CA PRO A 167 -16.91 -8.27 5.59
C PRO A 167 -16.36 -8.52 4.18
N ASP A 168 -15.20 -7.96 3.87
CA ASP A 168 -14.48 -8.11 2.62
C ASP A 168 -13.07 -8.68 2.80
N ALA A 169 -12.89 -9.50 3.83
CA ALA A 169 -11.61 -10.11 4.15
C ALA A 169 -11.09 -10.99 3.00
N LEU A 170 -9.82 -10.79 2.64
CA LEU A 170 -9.02 -11.66 1.79
C LEU A 170 -8.03 -12.43 2.66
N ILE A 171 -8.05 -13.76 2.54
CA ILE A 171 -7.05 -14.64 3.13
C ILE A 171 -6.08 -15.07 2.04
N PHE A 172 -4.79 -14.93 2.28
CA PHE A 172 -3.74 -15.32 1.36
C PHE A 172 -2.71 -16.15 2.11
N ILE A 173 -2.59 -17.43 1.74
CA ILE A 173 -1.65 -18.36 2.38
C ILE A 173 -0.59 -18.77 1.35
N ASP A 174 0.59 -18.15 1.46
CA ASP A 174 1.79 -18.52 0.69
C ASP A 174 2.46 -19.72 1.36
N ALA A 175 1.99 -20.91 1.00
CA ALA A 175 2.54 -22.16 1.50
C ALA A 175 2.22 -23.30 0.51
N CYS A 176 3.11 -24.27 0.42
CA CYS A 176 2.93 -25.44 -0.45
C CYS A 176 1.58 -26.12 -0.18
N HIS A 177 0.80 -26.35 -1.24
CA HIS A 177 -0.52 -27.00 -1.19
C HIS A 177 -1.64 -26.25 -0.45
N SER A 178 -1.44 -25.00 -0.03
CA SER A 178 -2.48 -24.21 0.67
C SER A 178 -3.76 -24.00 -0.15
N GLY A 179 -3.66 -24.03 -1.48
CA GLY A 179 -4.78 -23.96 -2.43
C GLY A 179 -5.02 -25.26 -3.20
N ASN A 180 -4.49 -26.40 -2.75
CA ASN A 180 -4.59 -27.69 -3.43
C ASN A 180 -5.93 -28.39 -3.14
N ASN A 181 -6.40 -28.32 -1.89
CA ASN A 181 -7.73 -28.79 -1.50
C ASN A 181 -8.56 -27.65 -0.91
N THR A 182 -9.86 -27.88 -0.78
CA THR A 182 -10.79 -26.84 -0.30
C THR A 182 -10.85 -26.74 1.22
N SER A 183 -10.27 -27.68 1.99
CA SER A 183 -10.51 -27.79 3.42
C SER A 183 -10.14 -26.54 4.23
N LEU A 184 -8.96 -25.97 3.97
CA LEU A 184 -8.54 -24.73 4.63
C LEU A 184 -9.35 -23.52 4.13
N ALA A 185 -9.57 -23.45 2.82
CA ALA A 185 -10.32 -22.37 2.20
C ALA A 185 -11.76 -22.32 2.72
N GLU A 186 -12.44 -23.47 2.84
CA GLU A 186 -13.79 -23.59 3.35
C GLU A 186 -13.90 -23.09 4.80
N VAL A 187 -12.92 -23.39 5.65
CA VAL A 187 -12.91 -22.87 7.02
C VAL A 187 -12.91 -21.35 7.02
N PHE A 188 -12.01 -20.71 6.27
CA PHE A 188 -11.94 -19.26 6.23
C PHE A 188 -13.16 -18.60 5.55
N LEU A 189 -13.70 -19.21 4.50
CA LEU A 189 -14.92 -18.71 3.84
C LEU A 189 -16.12 -18.81 4.79
N ASN A 190 -16.22 -19.88 5.59
CA ASN A 190 -17.26 -20.03 6.62
C ASN A 190 -17.10 -19.02 7.75
N LEU A 191 -15.86 -18.60 8.06
CA LEU A 191 -15.56 -17.52 9.00
C LEU A 191 -15.85 -16.11 8.46
N GLY A 192 -16.35 -16.00 7.22
CA GLY A 192 -16.78 -14.73 6.62
C GLY A 192 -15.79 -14.11 5.63
N ALA A 193 -14.67 -14.78 5.32
CA ALA A 193 -13.78 -14.31 4.26
C ALA A 193 -14.52 -14.29 2.91
N GLN A 194 -14.27 -13.25 2.12
CA GLN A 194 -14.81 -13.18 0.76
C GLN A 194 -13.99 -14.00 -0.23
N CYS A 195 -12.68 -14.10 0.00
CA CYS A 195 -11.82 -14.84 -0.89
C CYS A 195 -10.65 -15.45 -0.12
N PHE A 196 -10.26 -16.65 -0.54
CA PHE A 196 -9.06 -17.33 -0.10
C PHE A 196 -8.14 -17.56 -1.29
N ILE A 197 -6.84 -17.29 -1.15
CA ILE A 197 -5.80 -17.53 -2.15
C ILE A 197 -4.73 -18.45 -1.57
N GLY A 198 -4.25 -19.39 -2.39
CA GLY A 198 -3.15 -20.28 -2.02
C GLY A 198 -2.53 -21.00 -3.22
N TRP A 199 -1.46 -21.75 -2.99
CA TRP A 199 -0.76 -22.53 -4.02
C TRP A 199 -1.33 -23.93 -4.14
N ASN A 200 -1.64 -24.38 -5.36
CA ASN A 200 -2.18 -25.74 -5.58
C ASN A 200 -1.12 -26.85 -5.57
N GLY A 201 0.13 -26.54 -5.26
CA GLY A 201 1.23 -27.50 -5.28
C GLY A 201 2.43 -27.02 -4.47
N PRO A 202 3.56 -27.75 -4.55
CA PRO A 202 4.83 -27.29 -4.00
C PRO A 202 5.26 -26.01 -4.71
N VAL A 203 5.84 -25.04 -4.01
CA VAL A 203 6.31 -23.79 -4.61
C VAL A 203 7.71 -23.48 -4.09
N ASN A 204 8.59 -22.99 -4.98
CA ASN A 204 9.89 -22.49 -4.59
C ASN A 204 9.70 -21.18 -3.80
N VAL A 205 10.35 -21.06 -2.64
CA VAL A 205 10.24 -19.90 -1.74
C VAL A 205 10.40 -18.56 -2.48
N ILE A 206 11.40 -18.43 -3.35
CA ILE A 206 11.67 -17.16 -4.05
C ILE A 206 10.70 -16.92 -5.19
N HIS A 207 10.28 -17.98 -5.88
CA HIS A 207 9.24 -17.82 -6.89
C HIS A 207 7.89 -17.45 -6.25
N GLY A 208 7.53 -18.09 -5.14
CA GLY A 208 6.31 -17.87 -4.37
C GLY A 208 6.18 -16.40 -3.98
N ILE A 209 7.12 -15.91 -3.16
CA ILE A 209 7.07 -14.55 -2.65
C ILE A 209 7.12 -13.48 -3.75
N MET A 210 7.83 -13.74 -4.85
CA MET A 210 7.87 -12.85 -6.01
C MET A 210 6.51 -12.80 -6.72
N MET A 211 5.81 -13.93 -6.85
CA MET A 211 4.47 -13.97 -7.45
C MET A 211 3.41 -13.34 -6.55
N ASP A 212 3.55 -13.48 -5.25
CA ASP A 212 2.69 -12.79 -4.28
C ASP A 212 2.89 -11.29 -4.34
N GLY A 213 4.14 -10.82 -4.35
CA GLY A 213 4.48 -9.43 -4.57
C GLY A 213 3.88 -8.88 -5.87
N LYS A 214 3.89 -9.69 -6.94
CA LYS A 214 3.22 -9.33 -8.20
C LYS A 214 1.71 -9.27 -8.06
N PHE A 215 1.08 -10.24 -7.38
CA PHE A 215 -0.35 -10.21 -7.11
C PHE A 215 -0.75 -8.93 -6.37
N PHE A 216 -0.09 -8.60 -5.25
CA PHE A 216 -0.39 -7.40 -4.47
C PHE A 216 -0.10 -6.13 -5.26
N HIS A 217 0.97 -6.09 -6.06
CA HIS A 217 1.21 -4.98 -6.98
C HIS A 217 0.03 -4.76 -7.92
N GLU A 218 -0.44 -5.82 -8.57
CA GLU A 218 -1.54 -5.73 -9.54
C GLU A 218 -2.86 -5.33 -8.87
N ALA A 219 -3.18 -5.96 -7.73
CA ALA A 219 -4.41 -5.73 -6.99
C ALA A 219 -4.46 -4.33 -6.35
N CYS A 220 -3.38 -3.91 -5.70
CA CYS A 220 -3.30 -2.62 -5.00
C CYS A 220 -3.04 -1.44 -5.94
N LYS A 221 -2.15 -1.59 -6.92
CA LYS A 221 -1.75 -0.47 -7.79
C LYS A 221 -2.71 -0.24 -8.95
N TYR A 222 -3.24 -1.28 -9.57
CA TYR A 222 -4.12 -1.11 -10.73
C TYR A 222 -5.59 -1.34 -10.39
N ASN A 223 -5.90 -1.52 -9.10
CA ASN A 223 -7.22 -1.91 -8.63
C ASN A 223 -7.72 -3.06 -9.50
N LYS A 224 -7.01 -4.19 -9.52
CA LYS A 224 -7.50 -5.39 -10.21
C LYS A 224 -8.33 -6.22 -9.25
N THR A 225 -9.31 -6.95 -9.78
CA THR A 225 -9.96 -7.98 -8.97
C THR A 225 -8.98 -9.10 -8.66
N VAL A 226 -9.25 -9.94 -7.65
CA VAL A 226 -8.44 -11.12 -7.33
C VAL A 226 -8.16 -11.95 -8.58
N GLU A 227 -9.19 -12.31 -9.36
CA GLU A 227 -9.04 -13.10 -10.58
C GLU A 227 -8.13 -12.40 -11.61
N GLN A 228 -8.30 -11.08 -11.80
CA GLN A 228 -7.49 -10.32 -12.75
C GLN A 228 -6.02 -10.19 -12.31
N ALA A 229 -5.76 -10.04 -11.02
CA ALA A 229 -4.42 -9.98 -10.46
C ALA A 229 -3.71 -11.34 -10.59
N LEU A 230 -4.42 -12.44 -10.32
CA LEU A 230 -3.91 -13.81 -10.48
C LEU A 230 -3.56 -14.16 -11.92
N ARG A 231 -4.30 -13.65 -12.92
CA ARG A 231 -3.89 -13.80 -14.34
C ARG A 231 -2.53 -13.16 -14.66
N GLY A 232 -2.08 -12.24 -13.81
CA GLY A 232 -0.76 -11.63 -13.90
C GLY A 232 0.36 -12.52 -13.34
N THR A 233 0.07 -13.50 -12.49
CA THR A 233 1.10 -14.37 -11.90
C THR A 233 1.45 -15.52 -12.86
N ARG A 234 2.52 -16.25 -12.56
CA ARG A 234 2.99 -17.39 -13.36
C ARG A 234 3.17 -18.61 -12.48
N ALA A 235 3.00 -19.78 -13.09
CA ALA A 235 3.29 -21.05 -12.45
C ALA A 235 4.76 -21.10 -11.98
N ASP A 236 4.98 -21.81 -10.88
CA ASP A 236 6.30 -22.21 -10.45
C ASP A 236 6.98 -23.04 -11.55
N PRO A 237 8.19 -22.67 -11.99
CA PRO A 237 8.85 -23.33 -13.11
C PRO A 237 9.27 -24.77 -12.81
N ASP A 238 9.46 -25.13 -11.53
CA ASP A 238 9.98 -26.42 -11.12
C ASP A 238 8.85 -27.42 -10.86
N SER A 239 7.78 -26.98 -10.19
CA SER A 239 6.65 -27.84 -9.82
C SER A 239 5.42 -27.71 -10.73
N GLY A 240 5.32 -26.60 -11.48
CA GLY A 240 4.10 -26.23 -12.21
C GLY A 240 2.97 -25.70 -11.32
N ALA A 241 3.20 -25.53 -10.02
CA ALA A 241 2.18 -25.02 -9.10
C ALA A 241 1.78 -23.59 -9.45
N THR A 242 0.51 -23.25 -9.26
CA THR A 242 -0.06 -21.93 -9.52
C THR A 242 -0.81 -21.43 -8.31
N LEU A 243 -0.85 -20.11 -8.13
CA LEU A 243 -1.81 -19.48 -7.23
C LEU A 243 -3.23 -19.72 -7.75
N THR A 244 -4.10 -20.17 -6.87
CA THR A 244 -5.53 -20.37 -7.11
C THR A 244 -6.34 -19.54 -6.12
N TYR A 245 -7.65 -19.45 -6.33
CA TYR A 245 -8.53 -18.82 -5.36
C TYR A 245 -9.84 -19.59 -5.19
N PHE A 246 -10.46 -19.39 -4.03
CA PHE A 246 -11.80 -19.83 -3.69
C PHE A 246 -12.63 -18.62 -3.23
N GLY A 247 -13.94 -18.66 -3.47
CA GLY A 247 -14.85 -17.55 -3.15
C GLY A 247 -14.93 -16.48 -4.24
N ASN A 248 -14.99 -15.22 -3.84
CA ASN A 248 -15.27 -14.07 -4.68
C ASN A 248 -14.04 -13.59 -5.46
N GLY A 249 -13.84 -14.12 -6.67
CA GLY A 249 -12.79 -13.67 -7.60
C GLY A 249 -12.93 -12.23 -8.09
N THR A 250 -14.08 -11.58 -7.87
CA THR A 250 -14.33 -10.17 -8.23
C THR A 250 -13.94 -9.19 -7.11
N LEU A 251 -13.54 -9.70 -5.93
CA LEU A 251 -13.09 -8.90 -4.79
C LEU A 251 -11.94 -7.96 -5.20
N ARG A 252 -12.00 -6.73 -4.69
CA ARG A 252 -10.97 -5.68 -4.87
C ARG A 252 -10.48 -5.26 -3.50
N ILE A 253 -9.19 -5.02 -3.37
CA ILE A 253 -8.54 -4.69 -2.10
C ILE A 253 -7.99 -3.26 -2.06
N LEU A 254 -8.38 -2.39 -2.98
CA LEU A 254 -7.98 -0.98 -2.91
C LEU A 254 -8.94 -0.21 -1.99
N ARG A 255 -8.43 0.40 -0.91
CA ARG A 255 -9.19 1.23 0.05
C ARG A 255 -9.12 2.72 -0.25
N VAL A 256 -7.98 3.19 -0.76
CA VAL A 256 -7.84 4.59 -1.14
C VAL A 256 -8.41 4.77 -2.54
N ALA A 257 -9.31 5.74 -2.71
CA ALA A 257 -9.59 6.27 -4.04
C ALA A 257 -8.27 6.77 -4.62
N GLN A 258 -7.63 5.98 -5.49
CA GLN A 258 -6.38 6.38 -6.09
C GLN A 258 -6.59 7.75 -6.73
N ILE A 259 -5.79 8.72 -6.31
CA ILE A 259 -5.49 9.87 -7.17
C ILE A 259 -4.72 9.24 -8.33
N LEU A 260 -5.46 8.88 -9.38
CA LEU A 260 -4.89 8.55 -10.68
C LEU A 260 -4.16 9.82 -11.13
N ASP A 261 -2.88 9.95 -10.81
CA ASP A 261 -1.83 10.62 -11.58
C ASP A 261 -0.70 11.14 -10.68
N GLU A 262 0.39 10.38 -10.61
CA GLU A 262 1.73 11.01 -10.57
C GLU A 262 2.32 11.19 -11.98
N ASP A 263 1.72 10.60 -13.03
CA ASP A 263 2.30 10.59 -14.38
C ASP A 263 1.57 11.44 -15.44
N ARG A 264 0.39 12.01 -15.16
CA ARG A 264 -0.21 13.02 -16.03
C ARG A 264 -0.83 14.15 -15.22
N ILE A 265 -0.04 15.18 -14.94
CA ILE A 265 -0.64 16.52 -14.92
C ILE A 265 -1.22 16.71 -16.33
N PRO A 266 -2.56 16.87 -16.49
CA PRO A 266 -3.16 17.03 -17.81
C PRO A 266 -2.44 18.16 -18.55
N PHE A 267 -2.13 17.98 -19.83
CA PHE A 267 -1.46 19.02 -20.62
C PHE A 267 -2.22 20.36 -20.55
N ASP A 268 -3.56 20.29 -20.44
CA ASP A 268 -4.46 21.37 -20.05
C ASP A 268 -3.96 22.18 -18.84
N THR A 269 -3.65 21.49 -17.74
CA THR A 269 -3.26 22.10 -16.46
C THR A 269 -1.88 22.74 -16.57
N ILE A 270 -0.93 22.08 -17.24
CA ILE A 270 0.38 22.66 -17.57
C ILE A 270 0.22 23.90 -18.45
N LEU A 271 -0.66 23.84 -19.47
CA LEU A 271 -0.93 24.93 -20.39
C LEU A 271 -1.60 26.12 -19.66
N LYS A 272 -2.57 25.87 -18.79
CA LYS A 272 -3.23 26.92 -17.97
C LYS A 272 -2.24 27.60 -17.04
N ILE A 273 -1.37 26.85 -16.37
CA ILE A 273 -0.29 27.40 -15.52
C ILE A 273 0.69 28.23 -16.35
N THR A 274 1.13 27.72 -17.50
CA THR A 274 2.09 28.39 -18.38
C THR A 274 1.50 29.67 -18.99
N VAL A 275 0.26 29.63 -19.46
CA VAL A 275 -0.45 30.79 -20.02
C VAL A 275 -0.69 31.86 -18.95
N ALA A 276 -1.14 31.48 -17.76
CA ALA A 276 -1.32 32.42 -16.64
C ALA A 276 -0.01 33.14 -16.26
N SER A 277 1.12 32.42 -16.32
CA SER A 277 2.47 32.94 -16.05
C SER A 277 2.94 33.93 -17.13
N ILE A 278 2.63 33.66 -18.40
CA ILE A 278 2.97 34.55 -19.53
C ILE A 278 2.12 35.82 -19.52
N PHE A 279 0.82 35.72 -19.23
CA PHE A 279 -0.06 36.90 -19.14
C PHE A 279 0.33 37.82 -17.98
N SER A 280 0.68 37.26 -16.82
CA SER A 280 1.15 38.03 -15.67
C SER A 280 2.50 38.71 -15.96
N ALA A 281 3.44 38.03 -16.60
CA ALA A 281 4.69 38.64 -17.07
C ALA A 281 4.46 39.74 -18.13
N GLY A 282 3.53 39.55 -19.06
CA GLY A 282 3.17 40.53 -20.08
C GLY A 282 2.53 41.80 -19.50
N ILE A 283 1.66 41.67 -18.51
CA ILE A 283 1.06 42.81 -17.78
C ILE A 283 2.14 43.60 -17.02
N ILE A 284 3.08 42.90 -16.37
CA ILE A 284 4.21 43.52 -15.68
C ILE A 284 5.08 44.30 -16.68
N TYR A 285 5.41 43.69 -17.83
CA TYR A 285 6.22 44.35 -18.86
C TYR A 285 5.53 45.58 -19.47
N ALA A 286 4.22 45.49 -19.74
CA ALA A 286 3.43 46.62 -20.24
C ALA A 286 3.36 47.76 -19.22
N GLY A 287 3.18 47.44 -17.93
CA GLY A 287 3.20 48.41 -16.83
C GLY A 287 4.54 49.14 -16.72
N ILE A 288 5.65 48.40 -16.81
CA ILE A 288 7.02 48.97 -16.81
C ILE A 288 7.23 49.88 -18.03
N ARG A 289 6.79 49.47 -19.22
CA ARG A 289 6.98 50.24 -20.46
C ARG A 289 6.18 51.56 -20.45
N VAL A 290 4.93 51.54 -19.98
CA VAL A 290 4.11 52.75 -19.83
C VAL A 290 4.74 53.70 -18.81
N PHE A 291 5.26 53.18 -17.71
CA PHE A 291 5.94 53.97 -16.68
C PHE A 291 7.22 54.64 -17.22
N LEU A 292 8.06 53.90 -17.95
CA LEU A 292 9.27 54.45 -18.57
C LEU A 292 8.95 55.52 -19.64
N SER A 293 7.88 55.34 -20.41
CA SER A 293 7.45 56.31 -21.44
C SER A 293 6.88 57.62 -20.86
N ARG A 294 6.31 57.57 -19.64
CA ARG A 294 5.87 58.79 -18.92
C ARG A 294 7.04 59.54 -18.31
N LYS A 295 8.08 58.84 -17.85
CA LYS A 295 9.29 59.45 -17.27
C LYS A 295 10.07 60.24 -18.31
N SER A 296 10.17 59.76 -19.56
CA SER A 296 10.87 60.46 -20.64
C SER A 296 10.17 61.74 -21.11
N ARG A 297 8.83 61.80 -21.07
CA ARG A 297 8.05 63.03 -21.38
C ARG A 297 8.21 64.12 -20.31
N LEU A 298 8.46 63.75 -19.05
CA LEU A 298 8.67 64.71 -17.97
C LEU A 298 10.06 65.38 -18.04
N THR A 299 11.07 64.68 -18.56
CA THR A 299 12.41 65.27 -18.79
C THR A 299 12.50 66.22 -19.98
N LEU A 300 11.64 66.07 -20.99
CA LEU A 300 11.64 66.93 -22.19
C LEU A 300 10.91 68.27 -22.01
N ARG A 301 10.09 68.44 -20.97
CA ARG A 301 9.42 69.71 -20.65
C ARG A 301 10.23 70.66 -19.74
N GLY A 302 11.42 70.25 -19.29
CA GLY A 302 12.24 71.01 -18.34
C GLY A 302 13.33 71.91 -18.94
N LYS A 303 13.48 71.97 -20.27
CA LYS A 303 14.45 72.86 -20.94
C LYS A 303 13.75 73.69 -22.00
N VAL A 304 13.29 74.90 -21.63
CA VAL A 304 13.42 76.18 -22.36
C VAL A 304 12.84 77.28 -21.47
N ALA A 305 13.70 78.15 -20.92
CA ALA A 305 13.52 79.61 -20.78
C ALA A 305 14.56 80.19 -19.81
N SER A 306 15.80 80.40 -20.27
CA SER A 306 16.74 81.33 -19.64
C SER A 306 16.40 82.75 -20.09
N ARG A 307 15.97 83.62 -19.17
CA ARG A 307 15.89 85.07 -19.37
C ARG A 307 17.16 85.76 -18.84
N PRO A 308 17.60 86.87 -19.45
CA PRO A 308 18.89 87.50 -19.15
C PRO A 308 18.80 88.48 -17.97
N LEU A 309 19.90 88.58 -17.22
CA LEU A 309 20.15 89.55 -16.17
C LEU A 309 20.36 90.96 -16.77
N ARG A 310 19.60 91.94 -16.26
CA ARG A 310 19.93 93.38 -16.32
C ARG A 310 20.22 93.84 -14.90
N PHE A 311 21.35 94.52 -14.69
CA PHE A 311 21.51 95.51 -13.63
C PHE A 311 22.18 96.75 -14.23
N CYS A 312 21.55 97.90 -13.98
CA CYS A 312 22.11 99.24 -14.14
C CYS A 312 22.48 99.77 -12.75
N SER A 313 23.44 100.70 -12.77
CA SER A 313 24.01 101.57 -11.71
C SER A 313 24.65 100.87 -10.52
#